data_AF-A0A5W0I7C0-F1
#
_entry.id   AF-A0A5W0I7C0-F1
#
_cell.length_a   1.000
_cell.length_b   1.000
_cell.length_c   1.000
_cell.angle_alpha   90.00
_cell.angle_beta   90.00
_cell.angle_gamma   90.00
#
_symmetry.space_group_name_H-M   'P 1'
#
loop_
_entity.id
_entity.type
_entity.pdbx_description
1 polymer ?
#
loop_
_entity_poly.entity_id
_entity_poly.type
_entity_poly.pdbx_seq_one_letter_code
_entity_poly.pdbx_strand_id
1 'polypeptide(L)'
;MASPLSLLIGLRFSRGRRRGGMVSLISVISTIGIALGVAVLIVGLSAMNGFERELNNRILAVVPHGEIEAVNQPWTNWREALAKVQKVPGIAAAAPYINFTGLVESGANLRAIQVKGVDPKQEQQLSALPSFVQNHAWDHFKAGEQQIIIGKGVADALNVKQGDWVSIMIPNANADHKLLQPKRVRLHVIGILQLSGQLDHSFAMIPLEDAQQYLDMGSSVSGIALKVHDVFNANKLVRDAGEVTNSYVYIKSWIGTYGYMYRDIQMIRAIMYLAMILVIGVACFNIVSTLVMAVKDKSGDIAVLRTLGAKDGLIRAIFV
;
A
#
# COMPACT_ATOMS: atom_id res chain seq x y z
N MET A 1 7.65 -8.13 48.60
CA MET A 1 6.36 -8.85 48.40
C MET A 1 6.67 -10.33 48.34
N ALA A 2 6.10 -11.15 49.23
CA ALA A 2 6.36 -12.59 49.24
C ALA A 2 5.75 -13.23 47.99
N SER A 3 6.52 -14.02 47.24
CA SER A 3 6.01 -14.77 46.09
C SER A 3 4.88 -15.69 46.54
N PRO A 4 3.75 -15.77 45.80
CA PRO A 4 2.63 -16.60 46.19
C PRO A 4 3.07 -18.07 46.31
N LEU A 5 2.56 -18.76 47.32
CA LEU A 5 2.90 -20.15 47.64
C LEU A 5 2.77 -21.07 46.41
N SER A 6 1.74 -20.85 45.58
CA SER A 6 1.50 -21.59 44.35
C SER A 6 2.63 -21.47 43.33
N LEU A 7 3.21 -20.28 43.14
CA LEU A 7 4.31 -20.05 42.21
C LEU A 7 5.60 -20.72 42.70
N LEU A 8 5.88 -20.68 44.00
CA LEU A 8 7.04 -21.36 44.58
C LEU A 8 6.95 -22.88 44.41
N ILE A 9 5.76 -23.45 44.65
CA ILE A 9 5.51 -24.88 44.46
C ILE A 9 5.56 -25.25 42.98
N GLY A 10 4.94 -24.46 42.09
CA GLY A 10 4.95 -24.66 40.64
C GLY A 10 6.37 -24.64 40.04
N LEU A 11 7.19 -23.65 40.42
CA LEU A 11 8.60 -23.58 40.03
C LEU A 11 9.41 -24.79 40.52
N ARG A 12 9.12 -25.29 41.74
CA ARG A 12 9.76 -26.48 42.29
C ARG A 12 9.34 -27.76 41.56
N PHE A 13 8.07 -27.89 41.17
CA PHE A 13 7.59 -28.99 40.35
C PHE A 13 8.15 -28.96 38.92
N SER A 14 8.32 -27.77 38.33
CA SER A 14 8.97 -27.58 37.03
C SER A 14 10.46 -27.94 37.04
N ARG A 15 11.21 -27.52 38.07
CA ARG A 15 12.65 -27.84 38.23
C ARG A 15 12.90 -29.27 38.73
N GLY A 16 11.97 -29.87 39.46
CA GLY A 16 12.07 -31.20 40.06
C GLY A 16 11.88 -32.34 39.07
N ARG A 17 12.78 -32.47 38.09
CA ARG A 17 12.81 -33.61 37.15
C ARG A 17 13.24 -34.90 37.88
N ARG A 18 12.28 -35.70 38.34
CA ARG A 18 12.52 -37.16 38.42
C ARG A 18 12.45 -37.70 36.98
N ARG A 19 13.60 -38.18 36.48
CA ARG A 19 13.79 -38.73 35.14
C ARG A 19 12.95 -40.01 34.94
N GLY A 20 11.68 -39.87 34.56
CA GLY A 20 11.03 -40.85 33.71
C GLY A 20 11.40 -40.52 32.26
N GLY A 21 12.15 -41.40 31.57
CA GLY A 21 12.67 -41.12 30.22
C GLY A 21 11.59 -40.69 29.21
N MET A 22 10.39 -41.29 29.32
CA MET A 22 9.24 -41.00 28.46
C MET A 22 8.63 -39.60 28.71
N VAL A 23 8.57 -39.15 29.96
CA VAL A 23 8.03 -37.82 30.35
C VAL A 23 8.97 -36.70 29.87
N SER A 24 10.28 -36.92 29.98
CA SER A 24 11.29 -35.98 29.50
C SER A 24 11.24 -35.78 27.99
N LEU A 25 11.05 -36.87 27.22
CA LEU A 25 11.03 -36.81 25.76
C LEU A 25 9.81 -36.04 25.25
N ILE A 26 8.62 -36.30 25.81
CA ILE A 26 7.38 -35.62 25.42
C ILE A 26 7.43 -34.12 25.78
N SER A 27 7.97 -33.77 26.95
CA SER A 27 8.14 -32.36 27.34
C SER A 27 9.09 -31.61 26.39
N VAL A 28 10.19 -32.24 25.94
CA VAL A 28 11.10 -31.63 24.97
C VAL A 28 10.43 -31.47 23.61
N ILE A 29 9.76 -32.49 23.10
CA ILE A 29 9.02 -32.43 21.82
C ILE A 29 7.93 -31.36 21.88
N SER A 30 7.21 -31.26 22.99
CA SER A 30 6.20 -30.22 23.21
C SER A 30 6.81 -28.82 23.20
N THR A 31 7.90 -28.62 23.93
CA THR A 31 8.58 -27.32 23.98
C THR A 31 9.08 -26.90 22.60
N ILE A 32 9.66 -27.84 21.84
CA ILE A 32 10.09 -27.59 20.46
C ILE A 32 8.90 -27.28 19.56
N GLY A 33 7.80 -28.02 19.68
CA GLY A 33 6.57 -27.79 18.90
C GLY A 33 5.97 -26.40 19.15
N ILE A 34 5.91 -25.97 20.42
CA ILE A 34 5.44 -24.62 20.78
C ILE A 34 6.41 -23.56 20.25
N ALA A 35 7.72 -23.74 20.44
CA ALA A 35 8.73 -22.82 19.95
C ALA A 35 8.66 -22.64 18.42
N LEU A 36 8.52 -23.75 17.69
CA LEU A 36 8.35 -23.73 16.23
C LEU A 36 7.04 -23.07 15.82
N GLY A 37 5.92 -23.38 16.48
CA GLY A 37 4.64 -22.75 16.20
C GLY A 37 4.69 -21.24 16.37
N VAL A 38 5.22 -20.77 17.51
CA VAL A 38 5.39 -19.33 17.78
C VAL A 38 6.35 -18.68 16.79
N ALA A 39 7.47 -19.33 16.45
CA ALA A 39 8.42 -18.81 15.48
C ALA A 39 7.79 -18.62 14.10
N VAL A 40 7.01 -19.60 13.61
CA VAL A 40 6.30 -19.52 12.33
C VAL A 40 5.30 -18.37 12.35
N LEU A 41 4.57 -18.17 13.44
CA LEU A 41 3.62 -17.06 13.59
C LEU A 41 4.32 -15.69 13.52
N ILE A 42 5.42 -15.53 14.26
CA ILE A 42 6.19 -14.28 14.28
C ILE A 42 6.74 -13.97 12.89
N VAL A 43 7.35 -14.95 12.21
CA VAL A 43 7.89 -14.79 10.85
C VAL A 43 6.77 -14.44 9.87
N GLY A 44 5.63 -15.13 9.94
CA GLY A 44 4.49 -14.89 9.07
C GLY A 44 3.91 -13.48 9.20
N LEU A 45 3.66 -13.03 10.44
CA LEU A 45 3.16 -11.68 10.71
C LEU A 45 4.18 -10.61 10.31
N SER A 46 5.46 -10.85 10.57
CA SER A 46 6.53 -9.91 10.21
C SER A 46 6.67 -9.76 8.69
N ALA A 47 6.59 -10.86 7.96
CA ALA A 47 6.62 -10.84 6.49
C ALA A 47 5.42 -10.07 5.91
N MET A 48 4.22 -10.27 6.46
CA MET A 48 3.03 -9.52 6.05
C MET A 48 3.16 -8.02 6.32
N ASN A 49 3.59 -7.65 7.53
CA ASN A 49 3.80 -6.26 7.90
C ASN A 49 4.88 -5.59 7.02
N GLY A 50 5.95 -6.32 6.70
CA GLY A 50 7.00 -5.88 5.79
C GLY A 50 6.48 -5.67 4.36
N PHE A 51 5.68 -6.62 3.86
CA PHE A 51 5.06 -6.52 2.54
C PHE A 51 4.10 -5.33 2.45
N GLU A 52 3.22 -5.13 3.45
CA GLU A 52 2.30 -4.00 3.50
C GLU A 52 3.07 -2.65 3.47
N ARG A 53 4.15 -2.56 4.25
CA ARG A 53 5.04 -1.39 4.27
C ARG A 53 5.71 -1.15 2.93
N GLU A 54 6.21 -2.20 2.28
CA GLU A 54 6.89 -2.08 0.99
C GLU A 54 5.93 -1.69 -0.13
N LEU A 55 4.72 -2.24 -0.11
CA LEU A 55 3.67 -1.89 -1.05
C LEU A 55 3.27 -0.43 -0.91
N ASN A 56 3.12 0.06 0.34
CA ASN A 56 2.85 1.46 0.61
C ASN A 56 3.99 2.39 0.14
N ASN A 57 5.23 2.02 0.43
CA ASN A 57 6.40 2.88 0.17
C ASN A 57 6.84 2.90 -1.29
N ARG A 58 6.55 1.85 -2.09
CA ARG A 58 6.98 1.78 -3.49
C ARG A 58 5.86 2.01 -4.48
N ILE A 59 4.75 1.29 -4.34
CA ILE A 59 3.70 1.30 -5.36
C ILE A 59 2.71 2.42 -5.08
N LEU A 60 2.23 2.52 -3.83
CA LEU A 60 1.23 3.53 -3.46
C LEU A 60 1.86 4.93 -3.29
N ALA A 61 3.17 5.01 -3.05
CA ALA A 61 3.86 6.29 -2.95
C ALA A 61 3.84 7.10 -4.25
N VAL A 62 3.69 6.46 -5.41
CA VAL A 62 3.80 7.09 -6.74
C VAL A 62 2.47 7.19 -7.48
N VAL A 63 1.44 6.51 -6.98
CA VAL A 63 0.09 6.52 -7.54
C VAL A 63 -0.81 7.36 -6.63
N PRO A 64 -1.67 8.24 -7.17
CA PRO A 64 -2.69 8.91 -6.37
C PRO A 64 -3.56 7.89 -5.64
N HIS A 65 -3.78 8.12 -4.34
CA HIS A 65 -4.66 7.24 -3.55
C HIS A 65 -6.13 7.38 -3.97
N GLY A 66 -6.48 8.52 -4.57
CA GLY A 66 -7.73 8.66 -5.31
C GLY A 66 -7.71 9.82 -6.29
N GLU A 67 -8.72 9.83 -7.15
CA GLU A 67 -8.93 10.81 -8.20
C GLU A 67 -10.43 11.15 -8.24
N ILE A 68 -10.71 12.44 -8.26
CA ILE A 68 -12.04 13.00 -8.46
C ILE A 68 -12.04 13.64 -9.83
N GLU A 69 -12.84 13.12 -10.76
CA GLU A 69 -12.94 13.65 -12.13
C GLU A 69 -14.32 14.27 -12.34
N ALA A 70 -14.40 15.44 -12.96
CA ALA A 70 -15.70 16.01 -13.30
C ALA A 70 -16.39 15.18 -14.38
N VAL A 71 -17.69 14.91 -14.16
CA VAL A 71 -18.55 14.27 -15.18
C VAL A 71 -18.74 15.21 -16.38
N ASN A 72 -18.95 16.50 -16.09
CA ASN A 72 -19.16 17.52 -17.11
C ASN A 72 -17.90 18.38 -17.23
N GLN A 73 -17.23 18.29 -18.38
CA GLN A 73 -16.11 19.16 -18.75
C GLN A 73 -16.63 20.34 -19.60
N PRO A 74 -16.02 21.53 -19.53
CA PRO A 74 -14.85 21.90 -18.71
C PRO A 74 -15.19 22.13 -17.22
N TRP A 75 -14.35 21.61 -16.33
CA TRP A 75 -14.43 21.87 -14.89
C TRP A 75 -13.71 23.17 -14.50
N THR A 76 -14.44 24.29 -14.44
CA THR A 76 -13.86 25.63 -14.17
C THR A 76 -13.83 26.02 -12.69
N ASN A 77 -14.75 25.50 -11.87
CA ASN A 77 -14.82 25.77 -10.42
C ASN A 77 -13.95 24.84 -9.56
N TRP A 78 -12.97 24.16 -10.17
CA TRP A 78 -12.11 23.18 -9.50
C TRP A 78 -11.29 23.77 -8.34
N ARG A 79 -10.92 25.07 -8.39
CA ARG A 79 -10.14 25.72 -7.33
C ARG A 79 -10.90 25.78 -6.01
N GLU A 80 -12.21 26.07 -6.07
CA GLU A 80 -13.07 26.07 -4.89
C GLU A 80 -13.26 24.64 -4.36
N ALA A 81 -13.48 23.68 -5.27
CA ALA A 81 -13.58 22.27 -4.91
C ALA A 81 -12.29 21.75 -4.25
N LEU A 82 -11.12 22.10 -4.78
CA LEU A 82 -9.82 21.75 -4.23
C LEU A 82 -9.66 22.26 -2.80
N ALA A 83 -10.03 23.51 -2.53
CA ALA A 83 -9.96 24.10 -1.19
C ALA A 83 -10.90 23.40 -0.18
N LYS A 84 -12.04 22.88 -0.63
CA LYS A 84 -12.95 22.07 0.21
C LYS A 84 -12.38 20.68 0.47
N VAL A 85 -11.89 20.02 -0.58
CA VAL A 85 -11.29 18.69 -0.54
C VAL A 85 -10.08 18.64 0.40
N GLN A 86 -9.20 19.65 0.36
CA GLN A 86 -8.04 19.74 1.24
C GLN A 86 -8.39 19.83 2.73
N LYS A 87 -9.62 20.24 3.08
CA LYS A 87 -10.09 20.35 4.47
C LYS A 87 -10.75 19.07 5.00
N VAL A 88 -10.92 18.05 4.16
CA VAL A 88 -11.57 16.79 4.56
C VAL A 88 -10.62 16.00 5.48
N PRO A 89 -11.07 15.59 6.68
CA PRO A 89 -10.24 14.79 7.59
C PRO A 89 -9.76 13.50 6.92
N GLY A 90 -8.45 13.24 6.98
CA GLY A 90 -7.85 12.07 6.35
C GLY A 90 -7.20 12.33 4.99
N ILE A 91 -7.45 13.49 4.36
CA ILE A 91 -6.73 13.92 3.16
C ILE A 91 -5.41 14.59 3.56
N ALA A 92 -4.29 14.03 3.09
CA ALA A 92 -2.95 14.52 3.36
C ALA A 92 -2.51 15.60 2.35
N ALA A 93 -2.88 15.44 1.09
CA ALA A 93 -2.62 16.40 0.02
C ALA A 93 -3.63 16.22 -1.11
N ALA A 94 -3.86 17.29 -1.89
CA ALA A 94 -4.66 17.25 -3.10
C ALA A 94 -4.07 18.19 -4.14
N ALA A 95 -4.09 17.78 -5.41
CA ALA A 95 -3.53 18.54 -6.52
C ALA A 95 -4.42 18.44 -7.77
N PRO A 96 -4.56 19.50 -8.57
CA PRO A 96 -5.22 19.42 -9.86
C PRO A 96 -4.38 18.62 -10.85
N TYR A 97 -5.04 17.92 -11.77
CA TYR A 97 -4.35 17.27 -12.87
C TYR A 97 -5.17 17.30 -14.17
N ILE A 98 -4.45 17.15 -15.27
CA ILE A 98 -5.01 16.89 -16.58
C ILE A 98 -4.55 15.52 -17.03
N ASN A 99 -5.43 14.73 -17.64
CA ASN A 99 -5.11 13.39 -18.09
C ASN A 99 -5.60 13.18 -19.51
N PHE A 100 -4.69 12.81 -20.41
CA PHE A 100 -5.02 12.54 -21.81
C PHE A 100 -4.07 11.50 -22.39
N THR A 101 -4.52 10.79 -23.42
CA THR A 101 -3.69 9.83 -24.14
C THR A 101 -3.08 10.52 -25.36
N GLY A 102 -1.78 10.31 -25.58
CA GLY A 102 -1.05 10.82 -26.73
C GLY A 102 -0.15 9.78 -27.36
N LEU A 103 0.16 9.96 -28.64
CA LEU A 103 1.11 9.14 -29.37
C LEU A 103 2.44 9.91 -29.45
N VAL A 104 3.45 9.46 -28.71
CA VAL A 104 4.78 10.08 -28.76
C VAL A 104 5.60 9.42 -29.86
N GLU A 105 6.26 10.25 -30.66
CA GLU A 105 7.06 9.85 -31.80
C GLU A 105 8.47 10.44 -31.71
N SER A 106 9.46 9.61 -32.07
CA SER A 106 10.85 9.99 -32.28
C SER A 106 11.38 9.25 -33.50
N GLY A 107 11.60 9.97 -34.60
CA GLY A 107 11.98 9.37 -35.88
C GLY A 107 10.92 8.37 -36.38
N ALA A 108 11.32 7.10 -36.49
CA ALA A 108 10.42 6.01 -36.90
C ALA A 108 9.70 5.30 -35.74
N ASN A 109 10.07 5.62 -34.48
CA ASN A 109 9.52 4.96 -33.31
C ASN A 109 8.28 5.71 -32.81
N LEU A 110 7.21 4.96 -32.50
CA LEU A 110 5.92 5.47 -32.06
C LEU A 110 5.44 4.70 -30.82
N ARG A 111 4.97 5.41 -29.79
CA ARG A 111 4.42 4.81 -28.57
C ARG A 111 3.21 5.58 -28.07
N ALA A 112 2.11 4.84 -27.85
CA ALA A 112 0.93 5.38 -27.19
C ALA A 112 1.20 5.42 -25.68
N ILE A 113 1.01 6.58 -25.07
CA ILE A 113 1.26 6.80 -23.65
C ILE A 113 0.13 7.60 -23.03
N GLN A 114 -0.04 7.43 -21.73
CA GLN A 114 -0.86 8.29 -20.89
C GLN A 114 -0.01 9.47 -20.42
N VAL A 115 -0.50 10.68 -20.69
CA VAL A 115 0.15 11.92 -20.28
C VAL A 115 -0.64 12.57 -19.16
N LYS A 116 0.06 12.89 -18.08
CA LYS A 116 -0.48 13.61 -16.93
C LYS A 116 0.09 15.03 -16.87
N GLY A 117 -0.78 16.01 -17.00
CA GLY A 117 -0.48 17.41 -16.69
C GLY A 117 -0.49 17.60 -15.19
N VAL A 118 0.65 18.01 -14.60
CA VAL A 118 0.81 18.16 -13.14
C VAL A 118 1.39 19.52 -12.79
N ASP A 119 0.98 20.06 -11.64
CA ASP A 119 1.63 21.20 -11.03
C ASP A 119 2.88 20.69 -10.28
N PRO A 120 4.11 21.10 -10.68
CA PRO A 120 5.33 20.55 -10.09
C PRO A 120 5.46 20.73 -8.56
N LYS A 121 4.88 21.81 -8.01
CA LYS A 121 4.93 22.11 -6.57
C LYS A 121 3.90 21.29 -5.80
N GLN A 122 2.70 21.16 -6.33
CA GLN A 122 1.64 20.38 -5.67
C GLN A 122 1.91 18.88 -5.79
N GLU A 123 2.48 18.42 -6.90
CA GLU A 123 2.82 17.02 -7.12
C GLU A 123 3.87 16.51 -6.11
N GLN A 124 4.82 17.36 -5.69
CA GLN A 124 5.78 17.04 -4.62
C GLN A 124 5.12 16.71 -3.27
N GLN A 125 3.96 17.29 -2.99
CA GLN A 125 3.20 17.00 -1.78
C GLN A 125 2.32 15.77 -1.95
N LEU A 126 1.82 15.56 -3.17
CA LEU A 126 0.92 14.47 -3.53
C LEU A 126 1.64 13.12 -3.58
N SER A 127 2.74 13.02 -4.33
CA SER A 127 3.40 11.74 -4.63
C SER A 127 4.92 11.81 -4.47
N ALA A 128 5.54 10.64 -4.42
CA ALA A 128 6.99 10.49 -4.43
C ALA A 128 7.56 10.50 -5.85
N LEU A 129 6.75 10.67 -6.92
CA LEU A 129 7.21 10.70 -8.31
C LEU A 129 8.46 11.56 -8.56
N PRO A 130 8.58 12.78 -7.98
CA PRO A 130 9.75 13.63 -8.17
C PRO A 130 11.07 12.95 -7.79
N SER A 131 11.06 12.11 -6.76
CA SER A 131 12.26 11.41 -6.27
C SER A 131 12.73 10.26 -7.18
N PHE A 132 11.87 9.80 -8.09
CA PHE A 132 12.17 8.75 -9.07
C PHE A 132 12.62 9.31 -10.43
N VAL A 133 12.64 10.64 -10.57
CA VAL A 133 13.16 11.30 -11.77
C VAL A 133 14.68 11.42 -11.65
N GLN A 134 15.38 10.92 -12.66
CA GLN A 134 16.84 10.88 -12.66
C GLN A 134 17.47 12.28 -12.78
N ASN A 135 18.72 12.40 -12.33
CA ASN A 135 19.58 13.57 -12.52
C ASN A 135 19.01 14.90 -12.01
N HIS A 136 18.13 14.86 -10.99
CA HIS A 136 17.47 16.05 -10.44
C HIS A 136 16.69 16.87 -11.49
N ALA A 137 16.27 16.23 -12.59
CA ALA A 137 15.55 16.91 -13.66
C ALA A 137 14.24 17.55 -13.20
N TRP A 138 13.64 17.03 -12.12
CA TRP A 138 12.43 17.59 -11.53
C TRP A 138 12.60 19.05 -11.10
N ASP A 139 13.79 19.46 -10.65
CA ASP A 139 14.04 20.83 -10.17
C ASP A 139 13.96 21.87 -11.29
N HIS A 140 14.13 21.41 -12.55
CA HIS A 140 14.01 22.23 -13.74
C HIS A 140 12.64 22.08 -14.44
N PHE A 141 11.73 21.28 -13.87
CA PHE A 141 10.42 21.01 -14.44
C PHE A 141 9.44 22.17 -14.18
N LYS A 142 9.12 22.92 -15.23
CA LYS A 142 8.27 24.12 -15.16
C LYS A 142 7.49 24.36 -16.45
N ALA A 143 6.35 25.04 -16.30
CA ALA A 143 5.50 25.45 -17.40
C ALA A 143 6.18 26.46 -18.35
N GLY A 144 5.70 26.49 -19.59
CA GLY A 144 6.11 27.43 -20.63
C GLY A 144 7.35 27.04 -21.41
N GLU A 145 7.99 25.91 -21.08
CA GLU A 145 9.22 25.43 -21.73
C GLU A 145 9.02 24.17 -22.56
N GLN A 146 7.77 23.73 -22.77
CA GLN A 146 7.43 22.56 -23.60
C GLN A 146 8.18 21.31 -23.12
N GLN A 147 8.23 21.12 -21.82
CA GLN A 147 9.02 20.07 -21.19
C GLN A 147 8.18 18.80 -21.00
N ILE A 148 8.84 17.65 -21.12
CA ILE A 148 8.25 16.34 -20.83
C ILE A 148 9.20 15.51 -19.98
N ILE A 149 8.63 14.83 -18.99
CA ILE A 149 9.29 13.74 -18.27
C ILE A 149 8.64 12.46 -18.74
N ILE A 150 9.43 11.52 -19.26
CA ILE A 150 8.94 10.23 -19.77
C ILE A 150 9.40 9.08 -18.90
N GLY A 151 8.60 8.03 -18.80
CA GLY A 151 9.01 6.78 -18.19
C GLY A 151 10.19 6.14 -18.94
N LYS A 152 11.06 5.45 -18.21
CA LYS A 152 12.25 4.79 -18.77
C LYS A 152 11.91 3.81 -19.90
N GLY A 153 10.86 3.02 -19.73
CA GLY A 153 10.40 2.10 -20.76
C GLY A 153 9.90 2.78 -22.04
N VAL A 154 9.34 3.99 -21.92
CA VAL A 154 9.00 4.85 -23.08
C VAL A 154 10.27 5.38 -23.74
N ALA A 155 11.23 5.87 -22.96
CA ALA A 155 12.51 6.39 -23.45
C ALA A 155 13.29 5.32 -24.23
N ASP A 156 13.42 4.12 -23.65
CA ASP A 156 14.10 2.98 -24.28
C ASP A 156 13.40 2.56 -25.58
N ALA A 157 12.07 2.53 -25.58
CA ALA A 157 11.29 2.14 -26.75
C ALA A 157 11.29 3.17 -27.89
N LEU A 158 11.53 4.45 -27.57
CA LEU A 158 11.69 5.52 -28.55
C LEU A 158 13.17 5.74 -28.93
N ASN A 159 14.10 5.10 -28.22
CA ASN A 159 15.55 5.30 -28.33
C ASN A 159 15.96 6.77 -28.11
N VAL A 160 15.41 7.38 -27.05
CA VAL A 160 15.68 8.78 -26.67
C VAL A 160 16.30 8.86 -25.28
N LYS A 161 17.07 9.93 -25.05
CA LYS A 161 17.73 10.23 -23.79
C LYS A 161 17.27 11.59 -23.26
N GLN A 162 17.64 11.86 -22.01
CA GLN A 162 17.49 13.21 -21.45
C GLN A 162 18.23 14.24 -22.34
N GLY A 163 17.55 15.32 -22.69
CA GLY A 163 18.03 16.37 -23.60
C GLY A 163 17.52 16.24 -25.05
N ASP A 164 16.91 15.11 -25.40
CA ASP A 164 16.36 14.91 -26.74
C ASP A 164 14.99 15.60 -26.90
N TRP A 165 14.56 15.75 -28.15
CA TRP A 165 13.24 16.25 -28.49
C TRP A 165 12.37 15.13 -29.03
N VAL A 166 11.13 15.08 -28.57
CA VAL A 166 10.09 14.18 -29.06
C VAL A 166 8.90 14.97 -29.56
N SER A 167 8.11 14.40 -30.45
CA SER A 167 6.83 14.99 -30.85
C SER A 167 5.70 14.17 -30.23
N ILE A 168 4.71 14.83 -29.64
CA ILE A 168 3.48 14.19 -29.20
C ILE A 168 2.35 14.54 -30.15
N MET A 169 1.64 13.52 -30.59
CA MET A 169 0.41 13.63 -31.35
C MET A 169 -0.77 13.41 -30.41
N ILE A 170 -1.60 14.43 -30.28
CA ILE A 170 -2.76 14.47 -29.39
C ILE A 170 -4.02 14.37 -30.26
N PRO A 171 -4.83 13.30 -30.09
CA PRO A 171 -6.11 13.20 -30.78
C PRO A 171 -6.99 14.41 -30.47
N ASN A 172 -7.59 15.00 -31.50
CA ASN A 172 -8.49 16.13 -31.36
C ASN A 172 -9.86 15.76 -31.92
N ALA A 173 -10.93 16.12 -31.22
CA ALA A 173 -12.30 15.91 -31.65
C ALA A 173 -13.10 17.19 -31.41
N ASN A 174 -14.01 17.52 -32.32
CA ASN A 174 -14.90 18.65 -32.12
C ASN A 174 -16.04 18.28 -31.13
N ALA A 175 -16.87 19.26 -30.77
CA ALA A 175 -18.02 19.06 -29.88
C ALA A 175 -19.02 17.99 -30.39
N ASP A 176 -19.08 17.77 -31.71
CA ASP A 176 -19.90 16.72 -32.35
C ASP A 176 -19.19 15.36 -32.46
N HIS A 177 -18.08 15.16 -31.75
CA HIS A 177 -17.27 13.93 -31.76
C HIS A 177 -16.70 13.55 -33.14
N LYS A 178 -16.62 14.50 -34.08
CA LYS A 178 -15.91 14.31 -35.36
C LYS A 178 -14.40 14.41 -35.12
N LEU A 179 -13.67 13.43 -35.64
CA LEU A 179 -12.22 13.40 -35.61
C LEU A 179 -11.65 14.56 -36.43
N LEU A 180 -10.89 15.42 -35.77
CA LEU A 180 -10.12 16.50 -36.38
C LEU A 180 -8.68 16.04 -36.62
N GLN A 181 -7.92 16.85 -37.36
CA GLN A 181 -6.50 16.59 -37.49
C GLN A 181 -5.83 16.61 -36.11
N PRO A 182 -5.04 15.59 -35.74
CA PRO A 182 -4.36 15.55 -34.45
C PRO A 182 -3.43 16.74 -34.27
N LYS A 183 -3.38 17.28 -33.06
CA LYS A 183 -2.41 18.32 -32.73
C LYS A 183 -1.05 17.68 -32.52
N ARG A 184 -0.03 18.22 -33.18
CA ARG A 184 1.36 17.78 -33.02
C ARG A 184 2.14 18.85 -32.26
N VAL A 185 2.67 18.49 -31.11
CA VAL A 185 3.45 19.38 -30.24
C VAL A 185 4.85 18.79 -30.04
N ARG A 186 5.87 19.63 -30.18
CA ARG A 186 7.26 19.21 -29.93
C ARG A 186 7.61 19.48 -28.47
N LEU A 187 8.17 18.49 -27.78
CA LEU A 187 8.49 18.52 -26.36
C LEU A 187 9.94 18.14 -26.12
N HIS A 188 10.57 18.82 -25.17
CA HIS A 188 11.95 18.58 -24.74
C HIS A 188 11.96 17.60 -23.56
N VAL A 189 12.67 16.47 -23.72
CA VAL A 189 12.78 15.43 -22.70
C VAL A 189 13.76 15.90 -21.62
N ILE A 190 13.24 16.56 -20.60
CA ILE A 190 14.10 17.11 -19.54
C ILE A 190 14.54 16.06 -18.52
N GLY A 191 13.82 14.93 -18.43
CA GLY A 191 14.05 13.93 -17.40
C GLY A 191 13.44 12.57 -17.74
N ILE A 192 14.04 11.53 -17.16
CA ILE A 192 13.56 10.15 -17.28
C ILE A 192 13.11 9.68 -15.89
N LEU A 193 11.86 9.22 -15.81
CA LEU A 193 11.26 8.62 -14.62
C LEU A 193 11.56 7.12 -14.60
N GLN A 194 12.07 6.59 -13.48
CA GLN A 194 12.32 5.15 -13.33
C GLN A 194 11.65 4.58 -12.07
N LEU A 195 10.53 3.91 -12.25
CA LEU A 195 9.76 3.24 -11.19
C LEU A 195 10.03 1.72 -11.12
N SER A 196 10.71 1.15 -12.12
CA SER A 196 10.98 -0.30 -12.26
C SER A 196 9.68 -1.13 -12.33
N GLY A 197 8.68 -0.65 -13.07
CA GLY A 197 7.38 -1.30 -13.20
C GLY A 197 6.66 -0.96 -14.50
N GLN A 198 5.45 -1.49 -14.68
CA GLN A 198 4.68 -1.33 -15.92
C GLN A 198 4.37 0.13 -16.27
N LEU A 199 4.25 1.00 -15.26
CA LEU A 199 4.04 2.45 -15.45
C LEU A 199 5.18 3.09 -16.27
N ASP A 200 6.41 2.57 -16.21
CA ASP A 200 7.55 3.11 -16.96
C ASP A 200 7.37 3.03 -18.49
N HIS A 201 6.47 2.16 -18.98
CA HIS A 201 6.26 1.90 -20.40
C HIS A 201 5.12 2.70 -21.02
N SER A 202 4.29 3.37 -20.22
CA SER A 202 3.07 4.02 -20.71
C SER A 202 2.75 5.35 -20.05
N PHE A 203 3.70 5.96 -19.34
CA PHE A 203 3.46 7.19 -18.57
C PHE A 203 4.43 8.31 -18.95
N ALA A 204 3.89 9.53 -19.04
CA ALA A 204 4.68 10.76 -19.08
C ALA A 204 3.99 11.89 -18.32
N MET A 205 4.79 12.88 -17.92
CA MET A 205 4.33 14.08 -17.25
C MET A 205 4.73 15.32 -18.05
N ILE A 206 3.82 16.29 -18.07
CA ILE A 206 4.06 17.64 -18.58
C ILE A 206 3.54 18.66 -17.54
N PRO A 207 3.99 19.91 -17.57
CA PRO A 207 3.44 20.94 -16.70
C PRO A 207 1.93 21.12 -16.94
N LEU A 208 1.17 21.39 -15.89
CA LEU A 208 -0.29 21.52 -15.94
C LEU A 208 -0.72 22.60 -16.95
N GLU A 209 -0.06 23.76 -16.92
CA GLU A 209 -0.36 24.89 -17.79
C GLU A 209 -0.09 24.57 -19.27
N ASP A 210 0.99 23.82 -19.56
CA ASP A 210 1.30 23.35 -20.90
C ASP A 210 0.22 22.37 -21.39
N ALA A 211 -0.22 21.45 -20.52
CA ALA A 211 -1.32 20.53 -20.82
C ALA A 211 -2.63 21.27 -21.14
N GLN A 212 -2.94 22.33 -20.36
CA GLN A 212 -4.10 23.19 -20.60
C GLN A 212 -4.07 23.84 -21.98
N GLN A 213 -2.89 24.32 -22.38
CA GLN A 213 -2.70 24.93 -23.69
C GLN A 213 -2.83 23.90 -24.82
N TYR A 214 -2.27 22.69 -24.67
CA TYR A 214 -2.30 21.69 -25.73
C TYR A 214 -3.72 21.18 -26.01
N LEU A 215 -4.54 21.07 -24.97
CA LEU A 215 -5.93 20.60 -25.06
C LEU A 215 -6.98 21.71 -25.22
N ASP A 216 -6.57 22.98 -25.36
CA ASP A 216 -7.47 24.15 -25.37
C ASP A 216 -8.44 24.21 -24.17
N MET A 217 -8.00 23.76 -22.99
CA MET A 217 -8.84 23.68 -21.79
C MET A 217 -8.98 25.00 -21.03
N GLY A 218 -8.26 26.06 -21.46
CA GLY A 218 -8.22 27.33 -20.76
C GLY A 218 -7.70 27.15 -19.33
N SER A 219 -8.55 27.43 -18.33
CA SER A 219 -8.22 27.22 -16.91
C SER A 219 -8.81 25.94 -16.30
N SER A 220 -9.44 25.10 -17.12
CA SER A 220 -10.07 23.84 -16.70
C SER A 220 -9.04 22.74 -16.43
N VAL A 221 -9.45 21.72 -15.66
CA VAL A 221 -8.64 20.53 -15.35
C VAL A 221 -9.48 19.26 -15.51
N SER A 222 -8.84 18.11 -15.73
CA SER A 222 -9.56 16.84 -15.82
C SER A 222 -10.12 16.42 -14.45
N GLY A 223 -9.32 16.62 -13.40
CA GLY A 223 -9.70 16.21 -12.06
C GLY A 223 -8.80 16.74 -10.95
N ILE A 224 -9.06 16.26 -9.74
CA ILE A 224 -8.27 16.48 -8.54
C ILE A 224 -7.77 15.13 -8.05
N ALA A 225 -6.45 14.98 -7.97
CA ALA A 225 -5.78 13.80 -7.42
C ALA A 225 -5.57 13.99 -5.91
N LEU A 226 -5.66 12.90 -5.15
CA LEU A 226 -5.68 12.89 -3.70
C LEU A 226 -4.62 11.95 -3.13
N LYS A 227 -3.98 12.42 -2.06
CA LYS A 227 -3.20 11.61 -1.13
C LYS A 227 -3.96 11.51 0.18
N VAL A 228 -4.18 10.29 0.65
CA VAL A 228 -4.84 10.02 1.94
C VAL A 228 -3.84 9.49 2.96
N HIS A 229 -4.12 9.70 4.25
CA HIS A 229 -3.31 9.17 5.35
C HIS A 229 -3.40 7.64 5.48
N ASP A 230 -4.61 7.08 5.40
CA ASP A 230 -4.85 5.64 5.43
C ASP A 230 -5.22 5.14 4.03
N VAL A 231 -4.27 4.52 3.37
CA VAL A 231 -4.39 4.09 1.98
C VAL A 231 -5.39 2.95 1.83
N PHE A 232 -5.57 2.10 2.84
CA PHE A 232 -6.56 1.02 2.81
C PHE A 232 -7.99 1.50 3.05
N ASN A 233 -8.16 2.72 3.58
CA ASN A 233 -9.45 3.39 3.72
C ASN A 233 -9.74 4.41 2.59
N ALA A 234 -8.95 4.39 1.51
CA ALA A 234 -9.06 5.34 0.41
C ALA A 234 -10.47 5.41 -0.20
N ASN A 235 -11.18 4.29 -0.35
CA ASN A 235 -12.55 4.28 -0.90
C ASN A 235 -13.49 5.24 -0.17
N LYS A 236 -13.46 5.21 1.17
CA LYS A 236 -14.31 6.06 2.00
C LYS A 236 -13.84 7.52 1.92
N LEU A 237 -12.54 7.75 2.12
CA LEU A 237 -11.97 9.10 2.15
C LEU A 237 -12.13 9.86 0.83
N VAL A 238 -11.95 9.17 -0.30
CA VAL A 238 -12.12 9.76 -1.65
C VAL A 238 -13.61 10.02 -1.92
N ARG A 239 -14.52 9.17 -1.39
CA ARG A 239 -15.96 9.40 -1.47
C ARG A 239 -16.38 10.65 -0.68
N ASP A 240 -15.94 10.75 0.57
CA ASP A 240 -16.20 11.91 1.44
C ASP A 240 -15.63 13.20 0.79
N ALA A 241 -14.45 13.11 0.17
CA ALA A 241 -13.86 14.20 -0.60
C ALA A 241 -14.65 14.56 -1.87
N GLY A 242 -15.21 13.58 -2.57
CA GLY A 242 -16.08 13.81 -3.74
C GLY A 242 -17.37 14.54 -3.36
N GLU A 243 -18.00 14.16 -2.23
CA GLU A 243 -19.26 14.74 -1.77
C GLU A 243 -19.13 16.24 -1.43
N VAL A 244 -18.03 16.67 -0.83
CA VAL A 244 -17.83 18.09 -0.48
C VAL A 244 -17.60 19.00 -1.70
N THR A 245 -17.30 18.44 -2.88
CA THR A 245 -17.12 19.23 -4.10
C THR A 245 -18.42 19.90 -4.56
N ASN A 246 -19.59 19.36 -4.18
CA ASN A 246 -20.91 19.77 -4.68
C ASN A 246 -21.04 19.73 -6.22
N SER A 247 -20.23 18.90 -6.88
CA SER A 247 -20.26 18.69 -8.33
C SER A 247 -20.58 17.24 -8.65
N TYR A 248 -21.14 16.99 -9.83
CA TYR A 248 -21.23 15.64 -10.36
C TYR A 248 -19.82 15.17 -10.76
N VAL A 249 -19.27 14.26 -9.97
CA VAL A 249 -17.90 13.76 -10.11
C VAL A 249 -17.86 12.24 -10.15
N TYR A 250 -16.97 11.70 -10.97
CA TYR A 250 -16.53 10.32 -10.87
C TYR A 250 -15.50 10.22 -9.75
N ILE A 251 -15.68 9.22 -8.89
CA ILE A 251 -14.83 8.98 -7.73
C ILE A 251 -14.07 7.69 -8.02
N LYS A 252 -12.75 7.81 -8.19
CA LYS A 252 -11.85 6.69 -8.42
C LYS A 252 -10.88 6.59 -7.25
N SER A 253 -10.72 5.40 -6.70
CA SER A 253 -9.66 5.12 -5.73
C SER A 253 -8.64 4.19 -6.37
N TRP A 254 -7.43 4.15 -5.82
CA TRP A 254 -6.46 3.14 -6.24
C TRP A 254 -6.99 1.71 -6.01
N ILE A 255 -7.85 1.50 -5.01
CA ILE A 255 -8.51 0.20 -4.74
C ILE A 255 -9.45 -0.16 -5.89
N GLY A 256 -10.12 0.81 -6.50
CA GLY A 256 -10.94 0.59 -7.69
C GLY A 256 -10.08 0.36 -8.94
N THR A 257 -9.10 1.23 -9.16
CA THR A 257 -8.24 1.21 -10.36
C THR A 257 -7.31 -0.01 -10.40
N TYR A 258 -6.74 -0.38 -9.26
CA TYR A 258 -5.81 -1.49 -9.08
C TYR A 258 -6.40 -2.58 -8.16
N GLY A 259 -7.71 -2.84 -8.29
CA GLY A 259 -8.44 -3.75 -7.40
C GLY A 259 -7.95 -5.19 -7.39
N TYR A 260 -7.25 -5.64 -8.44
CA TYR A 260 -6.57 -6.94 -8.44
C TYR A 260 -5.48 -6.99 -7.37
N MET A 261 -4.66 -5.94 -7.23
CA MET A 261 -3.62 -5.88 -6.20
C MET A 261 -4.24 -5.89 -4.80
N TYR A 262 -5.28 -5.09 -4.58
CA TYR A 262 -5.99 -5.09 -3.29
C TYR A 262 -6.57 -6.46 -2.96
N ARG A 263 -7.22 -7.12 -3.92
CA ARG A 263 -7.78 -8.47 -3.74
C ARG A 263 -6.69 -9.49 -3.41
N ASP A 264 -5.55 -9.42 -4.08
CA ASP A 264 -4.43 -10.33 -3.82
C ASP A 264 -3.86 -10.12 -2.42
N ILE A 265 -3.71 -8.86 -1.97
CA ILE A 265 -3.32 -8.54 -0.58
C ILE A 265 -4.30 -9.17 0.41
N GLN A 266 -5.62 -9.00 0.19
CA GLN A 266 -6.64 -9.54 1.08
C GLN A 266 -6.65 -11.08 1.06
N MET A 267 -6.45 -11.70 -0.10
CA MET A 267 -6.36 -13.16 -0.23
C MET A 267 -5.17 -13.70 0.57
N ILE A 268 -3.99 -13.09 0.44
CA ILE A 268 -2.81 -13.49 1.21
C ILE A 268 -3.06 -13.30 2.71
N ARG A 269 -3.68 -12.18 3.12
CA ARG A 269 -4.04 -11.93 4.54
C ARG A 269 -4.99 -13.00 5.07
N ALA A 270 -5.99 -13.42 4.29
CA ALA A 270 -6.93 -14.47 4.69
C ALA A 270 -6.24 -15.83 4.84
N ILE A 271 -5.35 -16.20 3.91
CA ILE A 271 -4.56 -17.44 3.99
C ILE A 271 -3.67 -17.42 5.24
N MET A 272 -2.98 -16.30 5.50
CA MET A 272 -2.13 -16.15 6.69
C MET A 272 -2.94 -16.22 7.98
N TYR A 273 -4.12 -15.62 8.01
CA TYR A 273 -5.02 -15.68 9.16
C TYR A 273 -5.50 -17.11 9.42
N LEU A 274 -5.90 -17.84 8.39
CA LEU A 274 -6.32 -19.25 8.50
C LEU A 274 -5.16 -20.14 8.97
N ALA A 275 -3.97 -19.95 8.38
CA ALA A 275 -2.76 -20.66 8.80
C ALA A 275 -2.42 -20.36 10.27
N MET A 276 -2.55 -19.10 10.70
CA MET A 276 -2.34 -18.71 12.09
C MET A 276 -3.31 -19.40 13.04
N ILE A 277 -4.61 -19.47 12.70
CA ILE A 277 -5.60 -20.20 13.50
C ILE A 277 -5.20 -21.67 13.63
N LEU A 278 -4.77 -22.31 12.53
CA LEU A 278 -4.38 -23.72 12.53
C LEU A 278 -3.15 -23.95 13.44
N VAL A 279 -2.12 -23.11 13.31
CA VAL A 279 -0.90 -23.20 14.13
C VAL A 279 -1.21 -22.98 15.60
N ILE A 280 -2.04 -21.99 15.94
CA ILE A 280 -2.49 -21.75 17.31
C ILE A 280 -3.28 -22.95 17.82
N GLY A 281 -4.17 -23.54 17.00
CA GLY A 281 -4.92 -24.74 17.35
C GLY A 281 -4.00 -25.92 17.71
N VAL A 282 -3.00 -26.19 16.89
CA VAL A 282 -1.98 -27.25 17.14
C VAL A 282 -1.18 -26.95 18.41
N ALA A 283 -0.76 -25.69 18.61
CA ALA A 283 -0.02 -25.28 19.80
C ALA A 283 -0.85 -25.43 21.08
N CYS A 284 -2.13 -25.02 21.06
CA CYS A 284 -3.05 -25.20 22.18
C CYS A 284 -3.24 -26.68 22.54
N PHE A 285 -3.44 -27.56 21.55
CA PHE A 285 -3.55 -29.00 21.80
C PHE A 285 -2.28 -29.57 22.42
N ASN A 286 -1.12 -29.11 21.95
CA ASN A 286 0.18 -29.52 22.47
C ASN A 286 0.36 -29.07 23.93
N ILE A 287 0.00 -27.83 24.25
CA ILE A 287 0.04 -27.29 25.62
C ILE A 287 -0.88 -28.08 26.55
N VAL A 288 -2.13 -28.34 26.14
CA VAL A 288 -3.10 -29.13 26.93
C VAL A 288 -2.57 -30.54 27.19
N SER A 289 -2.03 -31.19 26.16
CA SER A 289 -1.49 -32.55 26.28
C SER A 289 -0.33 -32.61 27.30
N THR A 290 0.56 -31.61 27.26
CA THR A 290 1.69 -31.51 28.20
C THR A 290 1.25 -31.18 29.63
N LEU A 291 0.26 -30.30 29.80
CA LEU A 291 -0.32 -29.98 31.11
C LEU A 291 -1.00 -31.21 31.74
N VAL A 292 -1.85 -31.90 30.99
CA VAL A 292 -2.52 -33.13 31.46
C VAL A 292 -1.49 -34.18 31.88
N MET A 293 -0.43 -34.35 31.08
CA MET A 293 0.65 -35.26 31.40
C MET A 293 1.40 -34.86 32.67
N ALA A 294 1.72 -33.57 32.84
CA ALA A 294 2.41 -33.06 34.02
C ALA A 294 1.58 -33.23 35.30
N VAL A 295 0.26 -33.01 35.23
CA VAL A 295 -0.67 -33.26 36.34
C VAL A 295 -0.70 -34.75 36.68
N LYS A 296 -0.79 -35.63 35.66
CA LYS A 296 -0.82 -37.08 35.86
C LYS A 296 0.45 -37.59 36.55
N ASP A 297 1.62 -37.16 36.10
CA ASP A 297 2.92 -37.55 36.67
C ASP A 297 3.09 -37.08 38.13
N LYS A 298 2.42 -35.98 38.51
CA LYS A 298 2.42 -35.41 39.87
C LYS A 298 1.23 -35.80 40.73
N SER A 299 0.40 -36.76 40.30
CA SER A 299 -0.79 -37.20 41.06
C SER A 299 -0.48 -37.63 42.50
N GLY A 300 0.66 -38.30 42.72
CA GLY A 300 1.12 -38.70 44.06
C GLY A 300 1.51 -37.50 44.93
N ASP A 301 2.24 -36.54 44.38
CA ASP A 301 2.64 -35.30 45.07
C ASP A 301 1.39 -34.44 45.40
N ILE A 302 0.40 -34.41 44.49
CA ILE A 302 -0.90 -33.74 44.71
C ILE A 302 -1.66 -34.40 45.87
N ALA A 303 -1.64 -35.74 45.96
CA ALA A 303 -2.31 -36.45 47.05
C ALA A 303 -1.70 -36.09 48.43
N VAL A 304 -0.37 -35.99 48.52
CA VAL A 304 0.32 -35.55 49.75
C VAL A 304 -0.04 -34.10 50.11
N LEU A 305 -0.08 -33.20 49.13
CA LEU A 305 -0.51 -31.82 49.39
C LEU A 305 -1.96 -31.74 49.87
N ARG A 306 -2.85 -32.58 49.31
CA ARG A 306 -4.24 -32.67 49.75
C ARG A 306 -4.39 -33.22 51.16
N THR A 307 -3.62 -34.24 51.55
CA THR A 307 -3.64 -34.74 52.95
C THR A 307 -3.10 -33.71 53.95
N LEU A 308 -2.20 -32.81 53.51
CA LEU A 308 -1.71 -31.67 54.29
C LEU A 308 -2.68 -30.46 54.31
N GLY A 309 -3.85 -30.54 53.64
CA GLY A 309 -4.89 -29.51 53.68
C GLY A 309 -4.93 -28.55 52.48
N ALA A 310 -4.22 -28.83 51.39
CA ALA A 310 -4.29 -28.01 50.18
C ALA A 310 -5.70 -28.07 49.54
N LYS A 311 -6.32 -26.90 49.35
CA LYS A 311 -7.62 -26.74 48.67
C LYS A 311 -7.49 -26.80 47.14
N ASP A 312 -8.59 -27.11 46.45
CA ASP A 312 -8.65 -27.21 44.98
C ASP A 312 -8.17 -25.95 44.26
N GLY A 313 -8.48 -24.77 44.80
CA GLY A 313 -7.99 -23.50 44.24
C GLY A 313 -6.47 -23.38 44.26
N LEU A 314 -5.82 -23.86 45.33
CA LEU A 314 -4.36 -23.85 45.45
C LEU A 314 -3.73 -24.84 44.47
N ILE A 315 -4.30 -26.04 44.32
CA ILE A 315 -3.83 -27.04 43.36
C ILE A 315 -3.96 -26.52 41.92
N ARG A 316 -5.10 -25.93 41.55
CA ARG A 316 -5.27 -25.32 40.21
C ARG A 316 -4.24 -24.21 39.97
N ALA A 317 -4.01 -23.33 40.94
CA ALA A 317 -3.05 -22.25 40.84
C ALA A 317 -1.57 -22.69 40.77
N ILE A 318 -1.26 -23.96 41.07
CA ILE A 318 0.11 -24.51 40.93
C ILE A 318 0.38 -24.95 39.49
N PHE A 319 -0.64 -25.38 38.74
CA PHE A 319 -0.50 -25.96 37.40
C PHE A 319 -0.95 -25.03 36.25
N VAL A 320 -1.67 -23.95 36.56
CA VAL A 320 -2.00 -22.86 35.62
C VAL A 320 -0.96 -21.75 35.74
#